data_AF-A0A9X3MMX0-F1
#
_entry.id   AF-A0A9X3MMX0-F1
#
_cell.length_a   1.000
_cell.length_b   1.000
_cell.length_c   1.000
_cell.angle_alpha   90.00
_cell.angle_beta   90.00
_cell.angle_gamma   90.00
#
_symmetry.space_group_name_H-M   'P 1'
#
loop_
_entity.id
_entity.type
_entity.pdbx_description
1 polymer ?
#
loop_
_entity_poly.entity_id
_entity_poly.type
_entity_poly.pdbx_seq_one_letter_code
_entity_poly.pdbx_strand_id
1 'polypeptide(L)'
;MSGARIADAVAAASSRRGFLARVGAAVMGVAGAKTIGSLVAPGEAEAYHFCGHIYTTDSCPHPTGLPRIDAKGLPLKAKSGRPVDDLGRYIDATGAPVDEDGNLLVDADGTPLAHATRTRVCDATAVEYDFKPHIDGAWYRCCGGHVRKLVDCCGHVKHRVNGDKALTGYCYHGRKVFCVMYYDTKVKC
;
A
#
# COMPACT_ATOMS: atom_id res chain seq x y z
N MET A 1 -29.56 -36.45 37.36
CA MET A 1 -29.26 -35.15 36.75
C MET A 1 -29.00 -35.34 35.26
N SER A 2 -29.73 -34.67 34.35
CA SER A 2 -29.40 -34.70 32.91
C SER A 2 -30.02 -33.55 32.11
N GLY A 3 -31.35 -33.37 32.17
CA GLY A 3 -32.11 -32.51 31.25
C GLY A 3 -31.65 -31.04 31.14
N ALA A 4 -31.31 -30.38 32.25
CA ALA A 4 -30.92 -28.97 32.26
C ALA A 4 -29.73 -28.68 31.31
N ARG A 5 -28.68 -29.52 31.33
CA ARG A 5 -27.49 -29.34 30.47
C ARG A 5 -27.81 -29.46 28.98
N ILE A 6 -28.86 -30.19 28.61
CA ILE A 6 -29.30 -30.32 27.21
C ILE A 6 -30.04 -29.04 26.78
N ALA A 7 -30.91 -28.49 27.66
CA ALA A 7 -31.56 -27.21 27.41
C ALA A 7 -30.55 -26.06 27.28
N ASP A 8 -29.57 -25.98 28.18
CA ASP A 8 -28.48 -25.00 28.12
C ASP A 8 -27.65 -25.13 26.83
N ALA A 9 -27.33 -26.36 26.41
CA ALA A 9 -26.59 -26.62 25.17
C ALA A 9 -27.39 -26.21 23.92
N VAL A 10 -28.71 -26.40 23.90
CA VAL A 10 -29.59 -25.97 22.79
C VAL A 10 -29.78 -24.45 22.78
N ALA A 11 -29.92 -23.81 23.93
CA ALA A 11 -29.97 -22.34 24.03
C ALA A 11 -28.63 -21.70 23.63
N ALA A 12 -27.50 -22.30 24.02
CA ALA A 12 -26.17 -21.90 23.56
C ALA A 12 -25.97 -22.14 22.05
N ALA A 13 -26.65 -23.13 21.45
CA ALA A 13 -26.58 -23.39 20.01
C ALA A 13 -27.49 -22.48 19.16
N SER A 14 -28.59 -21.96 19.72
CA SER A 14 -29.62 -21.19 19.00
C SER A 14 -29.58 -19.67 19.25
N SER A 15 -28.92 -19.21 20.31
CA SER A 15 -28.83 -17.78 20.63
C SER A 15 -27.88 -17.01 19.68
N ARG A 16 -28.17 -15.72 19.45
CA ARG A 16 -27.33 -14.83 18.63
C ARG A 16 -25.86 -14.75 19.11
N ARG A 17 -25.64 -14.85 20.44
CA ARG A 17 -24.28 -14.89 21.02
C ARG A 17 -23.57 -16.23 20.73
N GLY A 18 -24.30 -17.34 20.75
CA GLY A 18 -23.79 -18.67 20.36
C GLY A 18 -23.40 -18.74 18.88
N PHE A 19 -24.21 -18.14 18.01
CA PHE A 19 -23.86 -17.99 16.59
C PHE A 19 -22.59 -17.16 16.40
N LEU A 20 -22.49 -15.99 17.02
CA LEU A 20 -21.29 -15.14 16.95
C LEU A 20 -20.04 -15.84 17.53
N ALA A 21 -20.17 -16.61 18.61
CA ALA A 21 -19.07 -17.41 19.16
C ALA A 21 -18.60 -18.52 18.19
N ARG A 22 -19.54 -19.18 17.49
CA ARG A 22 -19.21 -20.19 16.46
C ARG A 22 -18.58 -19.57 15.21
N VAL A 23 -19.09 -18.43 14.74
CA VAL A 23 -18.48 -17.69 13.62
C VAL A 23 -17.08 -17.19 14.00
N GLY A 24 -16.91 -16.62 15.20
CA GLY A 24 -15.60 -16.21 15.71
C GLY A 24 -14.61 -17.38 15.81
N ALA A 25 -15.05 -18.53 16.33
CA ALA A 25 -14.22 -19.74 16.40
C ALA A 25 -13.87 -20.29 15.01
N ALA A 26 -14.79 -20.26 14.04
CA ALA A 26 -14.53 -20.68 12.66
C ALA A 26 -13.54 -19.75 11.95
N VAL A 27 -13.69 -18.43 12.10
CA VAL A 27 -12.75 -17.44 11.56
C VAL A 27 -11.35 -17.61 12.18
N MET A 28 -11.26 -17.77 13.51
CA MET A 28 -10.00 -18.06 14.20
C MET A 28 -9.37 -19.38 13.72
N GLY A 29 -10.17 -20.43 13.49
CA GLY A 29 -9.69 -21.74 13.03
C GLY A 29 -9.11 -21.72 11.62
N VAL A 30 -9.65 -20.88 10.72
CA VAL A 30 -9.15 -20.71 9.35
C VAL A 30 -7.98 -19.71 9.28
N ALA A 31 -7.92 -18.72 10.17
CA ALA A 31 -6.82 -17.77 10.28
C ALA A 31 -5.53 -18.35 10.92
N GLY A 32 -5.53 -19.61 11.33
CA GLY A 32 -4.44 -20.26 12.09
C GLY A 32 -3.11 -20.50 11.36
N ALA A 33 -2.98 -20.13 10.07
CA ALA A 33 -1.80 -20.42 9.26
C ALA A 33 -1.37 -19.26 8.33
N LYS A 34 -0.59 -18.32 8.88
CA LYS A 34 0.34 -17.41 8.17
C LYS A 34 -0.11 -16.89 6.78
N THR A 35 -1.11 -16.01 6.75
CA THR A 35 -1.43 -15.17 5.56
C THR A 35 -0.90 -13.74 5.67
N ILE A 36 0.30 -13.56 6.25
CA ILE A 36 1.11 -12.36 5.95
C ILE A 36 1.69 -12.58 4.56
N GLY A 37 1.06 -11.96 3.58
CA GLY A 37 1.29 -12.21 2.17
C GLY A 37 -0.03 -12.11 1.41
N SER A 38 -0.36 -10.88 1.00
CA SER A 38 -1.28 -10.69 -0.13
C SER A 38 -0.78 -11.53 -1.29
N LEU A 39 -1.62 -12.42 -1.84
CA LEU A 39 -1.29 -13.18 -3.05
C LEU A 39 -1.37 -12.26 -4.27
N VAL A 40 -0.34 -11.45 -4.42
CA VAL A 40 -0.16 -10.50 -5.51
C VAL A 40 -0.11 -11.28 -6.83
N ALA A 41 -0.97 -10.94 -7.78
CA ALA A 41 -1.04 -11.65 -9.05
C ALA A 41 0.30 -11.55 -9.81
N PRO A 42 0.70 -12.54 -10.63
CA PRO A 42 2.03 -12.56 -11.27
C PRO A 42 2.41 -11.32 -12.10
N GLY A 43 1.45 -10.52 -12.59
CA GLY A 43 1.72 -9.23 -13.25
C GLY A 43 1.77 -8.02 -12.29
N GLU A 44 1.16 -8.09 -11.11
CA GLU A 44 1.31 -7.10 -10.04
C GLU A 44 2.60 -7.35 -9.23
N ALA A 45 3.11 -8.59 -9.26
CA ALA A 45 4.41 -8.98 -8.72
C ALA A 45 5.61 -8.36 -9.48
N GLU A 46 5.39 -7.73 -10.64
CA GLU A 46 6.40 -6.96 -11.39
C GLU A 46 6.60 -5.51 -10.90
N ALA A 47 5.94 -5.11 -9.81
CA ALA A 47 6.34 -3.96 -8.90
C ALA A 47 7.54 -4.24 -6.13
N TYR A 48 7.81 -5.38 -5.39
CA TYR A 48 8.42 -5.53 -4.06
C TYR A 48 9.96 -5.49 -4.11
N HIS A 49 10.55 -5.44 -5.32
CA HIS A 49 11.98 -5.66 -5.56
C HIS A 49 12.61 -4.71 -6.61
N PHE A 50 12.11 -4.49 -7.84
CA PHE A 50 10.92 -5.05 -8.51
C PHE A 50 11.26 -5.85 -9.77
N CYS A 51 11.82 -5.22 -10.81
CA CYS A 51 11.97 -5.81 -12.16
C CYS A 51 13.19 -6.77 -12.29
N GLY A 52 13.21 -7.83 -11.48
CA GLY A 52 14.19 -8.92 -11.51
C GLY A 52 15.37 -8.82 -10.53
N HIS A 53 15.46 -7.78 -9.71
CA HIS A 53 16.57 -7.58 -8.75
C HIS A 53 16.13 -7.78 -7.29
N ILE A 54 16.40 -8.95 -6.71
CA ILE A 54 16.06 -9.28 -5.30
C ILE A 54 17.00 -8.66 -4.24
N TYR A 55 17.97 -7.84 -4.65
CA TYR A 55 19.02 -7.27 -3.79
C TYR A 55 19.06 -5.72 -3.78
N THR A 56 18.04 -5.07 -4.35
CA THR A 56 17.93 -3.60 -4.38
C THR A 56 17.31 -3.04 -3.09
N THR A 57 17.26 -1.71 -2.97
CA THR A 57 16.51 -1.07 -1.88
C THR A 57 15.02 -1.30 -2.07
N ASP A 58 14.31 -1.66 -1.00
CA ASP A 58 12.87 -1.91 -1.04
C ASP A 58 12.04 -0.64 -1.37
N SER A 59 10.83 -0.92 -1.84
CA SER A 59 9.78 0.04 -2.15
C SER A 59 9.41 0.92 -0.95
N CYS A 60 9.12 2.20 -1.20
CA CYS A 60 8.52 3.07 -0.18
C CYS A 60 7.10 2.58 0.19
N PRO A 61 6.67 2.73 1.46
CA PRO A 61 5.28 2.56 1.86
C PRO A 61 4.32 3.32 0.94
N HIS A 62 3.23 2.66 0.54
CA HIS A 62 2.24 3.22 -0.39
C HIS A 62 0.83 2.79 0.00
N PRO A 63 -0.19 3.67 -0.05
CA PRO A 63 -1.55 3.34 0.36
C PRO A 63 -2.23 2.27 -0.50
N THR A 64 -1.65 1.91 -1.65
CA THR A 64 -2.09 0.77 -2.48
C THR A 64 -0.99 -0.30 -2.64
N GLY A 65 -0.08 -0.41 -1.67
CA GLY A 65 1.03 -1.38 -1.64
C GLY A 65 2.21 -1.06 -2.58
N LEU A 66 1.94 -0.80 -3.86
CA LEU A 66 2.98 -0.65 -4.89
C LEU A 66 3.26 0.85 -5.14
N PRO A 67 4.51 1.37 -5.00
CA PRO A 67 4.78 2.81 -4.94
C PRO A 67 4.82 3.50 -6.32
N ARG A 68 3.71 3.44 -7.05
CA ARG A 68 3.55 4.16 -8.31
C ARG A 68 3.21 5.61 -8.01
N ILE A 69 4.02 6.55 -8.51
CA ILE A 69 3.83 7.98 -8.35
C ILE A 69 3.52 8.69 -9.67
N ASP A 70 2.88 9.86 -9.58
CA ASP A 70 2.87 10.85 -10.66
C ASP A 70 4.19 11.65 -10.71
N ALA A 71 4.29 12.59 -11.66
CA ALA A 71 5.47 13.43 -11.83
C ALA A 71 5.73 14.41 -10.65
N LYS A 72 4.80 14.54 -9.69
CA LYS A 72 4.92 15.35 -8.47
C LYS A 72 5.26 14.50 -7.23
N GLY A 73 5.30 13.16 -7.35
CA GLY A 73 5.50 12.24 -6.23
C GLY A 73 4.21 11.83 -5.49
N LEU A 74 3.02 12.15 -6.02
CA LEU A 74 1.74 11.81 -5.40
C LEU A 74 1.28 10.39 -5.80
N PRO A 75 0.58 9.66 -4.91
CA PRO A 75 0.29 8.24 -5.07
C PRO A 75 -0.72 7.95 -6.19
N LEU A 76 -0.43 6.93 -7.02
CA LEU A 76 -1.30 6.42 -8.09
C LEU A 76 -1.57 4.92 -7.87
N LYS A 77 -2.81 4.45 -8.11
CA LYS A 77 -3.08 3.00 -8.05
C LYS A 77 -2.34 2.32 -9.19
N ALA A 78 -1.41 1.42 -8.87
CA ALA A 78 -0.42 0.90 -9.81
C ALA A 78 -0.98 0.36 -11.13
N LYS A 79 -2.06 -0.43 -11.06
CA LYS A 79 -2.76 -1.08 -12.18
C LYS A 79 -3.34 -0.08 -13.19
N SER A 80 -4.16 0.86 -12.74
CA SER A 80 -4.86 1.83 -13.61
C SER A 80 -4.06 3.10 -13.87
N GLY A 81 -3.21 3.52 -12.92
CA GLY A 81 -2.57 4.83 -12.93
C GLY A 81 -3.50 5.99 -12.54
N ARG A 82 -4.73 5.70 -12.09
CA ARG A 82 -5.63 6.71 -11.55
C ARG A 82 -5.07 7.28 -10.24
N PRO A 83 -5.24 8.59 -9.98
CA PRO A 83 -4.96 9.19 -8.69
C PRO A 83 -5.66 8.47 -7.54
N VAL A 84 -4.95 8.34 -6.41
CA VAL A 84 -5.53 7.93 -5.13
C VAL A 84 -5.19 8.93 -4.03
N ASP A 85 -5.90 8.83 -2.93
CA ASP A 85 -5.64 9.55 -1.68
C ASP A 85 -4.71 8.79 -0.73
N ASP A 86 -4.45 9.39 0.44
CA ASP A 86 -3.65 8.82 1.51
C ASP A 86 -4.24 7.52 2.12
N LEU A 87 -5.48 7.17 1.78
CA LEU A 87 -6.17 5.93 2.18
C LEU A 87 -6.31 4.91 1.03
N GLY A 88 -5.78 5.21 -0.16
CA GLY A 88 -5.80 4.32 -1.33
C GLY A 88 -7.13 4.28 -2.09
N ARG A 89 -8.09 5.14 -1.72
CA ARG A 89 -9.35 5.37 -2.45
C ARG A 89 -9.04 6.14 -3.73
N TYR A 90 -9.80 5.91 -4.80
CA TYR A 90 -9.68 6.78 -5.98
C TYR A 90 -10.19 8.18 -5.66
N ILE A 91 -9.73 9.15 -6.43
CA ILE A 91 -10.24 10.52 -6.43
C ILE A 91 -10.50 11.00 -7.85
N ASP A 92 -11.34 12.03 -7.98
CA ASP A 92 -11.57 12.76 -9.21
C ASP A 92 -10.51 13.87 -9.46
N ALA A 93 -10.80 14.79 -10.39
CA ALA A 93 -9.94 15.95 -10.66
C ALA A 93 -10.07 17.09 -9.62
N THR A 94 -11.11 17.08 -8.78
CA THR A 94 -11.31 18.06 -7.68
C THR A 94 -10.71 17.59 -6.35
N GLY A 95 -10.37 16.30 -6.24
CA GLY A 95 -9.90 15.66 -5.01
C GLY A 95 -11.01 15.05 -4.16
N ALA A 96 -12.24 14.97 -4.67
CA ALA A 96 -13.32 14.24 -4.01
C ALA A 96 -13.08 12.71 -4.11
N PRO A 97 -13.33 11.94 -3.04
CA PRO A 97 -13.23 10.47 -3.08
C PRO A 97 -14.26 9.85 -4.04
N VAL A 98 -13.83 8.92 -4.89
CA VAL A 98 -14.69 8.20 -5.84
C VAL A 98 -14.47 6.68 -5.82
N ASP A 99 -15.43 5.94 -6.34
CA ASP A 99 -15.36 4.48 -6.53
C ASP A 99 -14.56 4.05 -7.78
N GLU A 100 -14.65 2.77 -8.14
CA GLU A 100 -13.95 2.23 -9.31
C GLU A 100 -14.56 2.72 -10.65
N ASP A 101 -15.83 3.12 -10.69
CA ASP A 101 -16.49 3.65 -11.90
C ASP A 101 -16.36 5.18 -12.04
N GLY A 102 -16.17 5.89 -10.92
CA GLY A 102 -16.03 7.35 -10.83
C GLY A 102 -17.16 8.05 -10.08
N ASN A 103 -18.09 7.34 -9.46
CA ASN A 103 -19.15 7.96 -8.65
C ASN A 103 -18.56 8.47 -7.33
N LEU A 104 -19.10 9.57 -6.80
CA LEU A 104 -18.71 10.11 -5.50
C LEU A 104 -18.98 9.08 -4.39
N LEU A 105 -17.99 8.85 -3.52
CA LEU A 105 -18.23 8.12 -2.28
C LEU A 105 -19.03 9.02 -1.33
N VAL A 106 -20.05 8.43 -0.71
CA VAL A 106 -20.92 9.08 0.28
C VAL A 106 -20.78 8.43 1.64
N ASP A 107 -21.22 9.13 2.69
CA ASP A 107 -21.45 8.54 4.01
C ASP A 107 -22.76 7.73 4.06
N ALA A 108 -23.12 7.24 5.26
CA ALA A 108 -24.31 6.41 5.47
C ALA A 108 -25.64 7.18 5.28
N ASP A 109 -25.61 8.51 5.36
CA ASP A 109 -26.78 9.39 5.19
C ASP A 109 -26.89 9.92 3.74
N GLY A 110 -25.93 9.58 2.88
CA GLY A 110 -25.88 9.97 1.46
C GLY A 110 -25.13 11.27 1.17
N THR A 111 -24.43 11.85 2.17
CA THR A 111 -23.63 13.07 1.97
C THR A 111 -22.31 12.72 1.30
N PRO A 112 -21.86 13.44 0.25
CA PRO A 112 -20.54 13.25 -0.34
C PRO A 112 -19.42 13.40 0.69
N LEU A 113 -18.46 12.46 0.68
CA LEU A 113 -17.29 12.52 1.56
C LEU A 113 -16.44 13.75 1.24
N ALA A 114 -15.88 14.38 2.28
CA ALA A 114 -15.01 15.54 2.14
C ALA A 114 -13.78 15.25 1.26
N HIS A 115 -13.26 16.30 0.59
CA HIS A 115 -12.08 16.22 -0.27
C HIS A 115 -10.91 15.54 0.45
N ALA A 116 -10.29 14.59 -0.24
CA ALA A 116 -9.24 13.77 0.33
C ALA A 116 -7.88 14.47 0.30
N THR A 117 -7.07 14.21 1.33
CA THR A 117 -5.66 14.62 1.34
C THR A 117 -4.84 13.72 0.42
N ARG A 118 -3.75 14.28 -0.11
CA ARG A 118 -2.71 13.53 -0.83
C ARG A 118 -1.35 14.03 -0.40
N THR A 119 -0.58 13.17 0.21
CA THR A 119 0.79 13.40 0.61
C THR A 119 1.72 12.82 -0.47
N ARG A 120 2.90 13.41 -0.70
CA ARG A 120 3.88 12.77 -1.60
C ARG A 120 4.41 11.53 -0.90
N VAL A 121 4.60 10.45 -1.64
CA VAL A 121 4.92 9.13 -1.08
C VAL A 121 6.19 9.17 -0.22
N CYS A 122 7.24 9.84 -0.69
CA CYS A 122 8.48 10.05 0.08
C CYS A 122 8.29 10.95 1.33
N ASP A 123 7.36 11.91 1.31
CA ASP A 123 7.07 12.74 2.49
C ASP A 123 6.31 11.94 3.55
N ALA A 124 5.32 11.13 3.14
CA ALA A 124 4.59 10.24 4.02
C ALA A 124 5.52 9.22 4.69
N THR A 125 6.42 8.61 3.91
CA THR A 125 7.47 7.72 4.45
C THR A 125 8.39 8.45 5.43
N ALA A 126 8.72 9.72 5.20
CA ALA A 126 9.53 10.51 6.12
C ALA A 126 8.84 10.85 7.46
N VAL A 127 7.51 10.98 7.47
CA VAL A 127 6.72 11.11 8.71
C VAL A 127 6.69 9.78 9.47
N GLU A 128 6.54 8.65 8.76
CA GLU A 128 6.51 7.31 9.37
C GLU A 128 7.87 6.88 9.96
N TYR A 129 8.98 7.25 9.33
CA TYR A 129 10.34 6.81 9.69
C TYR A 129 11.25 7.93 10.25
N ASP A 130 10.68 9.08 10.65
CA ASP A 130 11.36 10.26 11.23
C ASP A 130 12.67 10.66 10.52
N PHE A 131 12.56 11.12 9.26
CA PHE A 131 13.68 11.74 8.55
C PHE A 131 13.27 12.93 7.69
N LYS A 132 14.24 13.71 7.22
CA LYS A 132 14.00 14.83 6.29
C LYS A 132 14.06 14.31 4.84
N PRO A 133 12.93 14.29 4.10
CA PRO A 133 12.85 13.70 2.77
C PRO A 133 13.39 14.63 1.69
N HIS A 134 14.00 14.03 0.69
CA HIS A 134 14.30 14.66 -0.59
C HIS A 134 14.01 13.66 -1.70
N ILE A 135 13.31 14.09 -2.75
CA ILE A 135 13.14 13.30 -3.97
C ILE A 135 14.33 13.66 -4.89
N ASP A 136 15.44 12.94 -4.73
CA ASP A 136 16.64 13.03 -5.57
C ASP A 136 16.91 11.67 -6.23
N GLY A 137 17.79 11.63 -7.23
CA GLY A 137 18.18 10.38 -7.86
C GLY A 137 17.09 9.81 -8.78
N ALA A 138 17.53 9.28 -9.91
CA ALA A 138 16.64 8.57 -10.83
C ALA A 138 17.42 7.62 -11.72
N TRP A 139 16.84 6.46 -11.99
CA TRP A 139 17.38 5.47 -12.92
C TRP A 139 16.24 4.78 -13.66
N TYR A 140 16.55 4.18 -14.80
CA TYR A 140 15.53 3.69 -15.75
C TYR A 140 15.75 2.20 -16.03
N ARG A 141 14.66 1.42 -16.07
CA ARG A 141 14.66 0.04 -16.57
C ARG A 141 13.38 -0.29 -17.35
N CYS A 142 13.49 -1.30 -18.21
CA CYS A 142 12.34 -1.93 -18.85
C CYS A 142 11.62 -2.85 -17.86
N CYS A 143 10.31 -2.72 -17.75
CA CYS A 143 9.46 -3.51 -16.85
C CYS A 143 8.05 -3.67 -17.46
N GLY A 144 7.62 -4.89 -17.79
CA GLY A 144 6.34 -5.11 -18.49
C GLY A 144 6.22 -4.39 -19.83
N GLY A 145 7.27 -4.41 -20.66
CA GLY A 145 7.32 -3.76 -21.99
C GLY A 145 7.30 -2.22 -22.00
N HIS A 146 7.49 -1.60 -20.83
CA HIS A 146 7.54 -0.15 -20.69
C HIS A 146 8.72 0.29 -19.82
N VAL A 147 9.31 1.43 -20.16
CA VAL A 147 10.37 2.06 -19.38
C VAL A 147 9.74 2.67 -18.12
N ARG A 148 10.19 2.22 -16.94
CA ARG A 148 9.88 2.86 -15.66
C ARG A 148 11.07 3.69 -15.22
N LYS A 149 10.81 4.93 -14.81
CA LYS A 149 11.74 5.77 -14.07
C LYS A 149 11.59 5.39 -12.59
N LEU A 150 12.59 4.72 -12.03
CA LEU A 150 12.71 4.57 -10.60
C LEU A 150 13.23 5.88 -10.01
N VAL A 151 12.68 6.25 -8.86
CA VAL A 151 12.86 7.55 -8.21
C VAL A 151 13.19 7.28 -6.75
N ASP A 152 14.37 7.72 -6.32
CA ASP A 152 14.86 7.40 -5.00
C ASP A 152 14.27 8.40 -3.97
N CYS A 153 13.84 7.89 -2.82
CA CYS A 153 13.49 8.71 -1.66
C CYS A 153 14.73 8.81 -0.78
N CYS A 154 15.28 10.01 -0.65
CA CYS A 154 16.60 10.28 -0.11
C CYS A 154 16.54 11.03 1.22
N GLY A 155 17.52 10.76 2.10
CA GLY A 155 17.68 11.48 3.37
C GLY A 155 19.07 11.33 3.96
N HIS A 156 19.36 12.02 5.06
CA HIS A 156 20.62 11.85 5.82
C HIS A 156 20.55 10.64 6.79
N VAL A 157 20.10 9.51 6.26
CA VAL A 157 19.80 8.29 7.02
C VAL A 157 21.05 7.41 7.24
N LYS A 158 20.98 6.49 8.21
CA LYS A 158 21.99 5.44 8.43
C LYS A 158 21.60 4.12 7.77
N HIS A 159 20.31 3.78 7.84
CA HIS A 159 19.71 2.56 7.32
C HIS A 159 18.65 2.87 6.26
N ARG A 160 18.29 1.86 5.45
CA ARG A 160 17.18 1.87 4.48
C ARG A 160 15.88 1.46 5.16
N VAL A 161 14.76 1.56 4.44
CA VAL A 161 13.45 1.06 4.89
C VAL A 161 13.47 -0.43 5.25
N ASN A 162 14.32 -1.22 4.59
CA ASN A 162 14.52 -2.64 4.85
C ASN A 162 15.57 -2.97 5.95
N GLY A 163 16.05 -1.96 6.68
CA GLY A 163 17.03 -2.12 7.77
C GLY A 163 18.50 -2.20 7.34
N ASP A 164 18.81 -2.46 6.07
CA ASP A 164 20.19 -2.50 5.57
C ASP A 164 20.89 -1.12 5.67
N LYS A 165 22.22 -1.12 5.58
CA LYS A 165 23.02 0.13 5.49
C LYS A 165 22.63 0.94 4.25
N ALA A 166 22.36 2.23 4.44
CA ALA A 166 21.85 3.11 3.38
C ALA A 166 22.86 3.37 2.23
N LEU A 167 22.37 3.33 0.99
CA LEU A 167 23.19 3.46 -0.23
C LEU A 167 23.64 4.90 -0.49
N THR A 168 24.93 5.07 -0.77
CA THR A 168 25.56 6.34 -1.16
C THR A 168 25.69 6.46 -2.68
N GLY A 169 25.72 7.70 -3.20
CA GLY A 169 26.09 8.01 -4.59
C GLY A 169 24.94 8.26 -5.56
N TYR A 170 23.73 7.78 -5.24
CA TYR A 170 22.51 8.03 -6.03
C TYR A 170 21.84 9.37 -5.68
N CYS A 171 21.86 9.74 -4.40
CA CYS A 171 21.31 10.98 -3.88
C CYS A 171 22.38 12.09 -3.77
N TYR A 172 22.00 13.33 -4.01
CA TYR A 172 22.92 14.48 -3.97
C TYR A 172 23.31 14.92 -2.54
N HIS A 173 24.36 15.73 -2.43
CA HIS A 173 24.83 16.38 -1.18
C HIS A 173 25.05 15.44 0.02
N GLY A 174 25.48 14.20 -0.22
CA GLY A 174 25.74 13.23 0.86
C GLY A 174 24.48 12.66 1.53
N ARG A 175 23.30 12.87 0.94
CA ARG A 175 22.10 12.09 1.24
C ARG A 175 22.27 10.64 0.74
N LYS A 176 21.40 9.75 1.18
CA LYS A 176 21.42 8.32 0.88
C LYS A 176 20.00 7.82 0.57
N VAL A 177 19.91 6.77 -0.24
CA VAL A 177 18.62 6.16 -0.60
C VAL A 177 18.05 5.48 0.64
N PHE A 178 16.83 5.86 1.02
CA PHE A 178 16.06 5.22 2.08
C PHE A 178 15.11 4.15 1.54
N CYS A 179 14.29 4.52 0.55
CA CYS A 179 13.34 3.65 -0.15
C CYS A 179 13.19 4.09 -1.63
N VAL A 180 12.53 3.30 -2.47
CA VAL A 180 12.36 3.58 -3.91
C VAL A 180 10.89 3.70 -4.31
N MET A 181 10.59 4.63 -5.22
CA MET A 181 9.29 4.81 -5.87
C MET A 181 9.42 4.60 -7.39
N TYR A 182 8.31 4.52 -8.13
CA TYR A 182 8.38 4.49 -9.60
C TYR A 182 7.36 5.39 -10.31
N TYR A 183 7.86 6.09 -11.31
CA TYR A 183 7.06 6.77 -12.34
C TYR A 183 7.07 5.91 -13.61
N ASP A 184 5.88 5.50 -14.05
CA ASP A 184 5.68 4.76 -15.30
C ASP A 184 5.66 5.74 -16.48
N THR A 185 6.68 5.69 -17.35
CA THR A 185 6.85 6.69 -18.42
C THR A 185 5.95 6.46 -19.63
N LYS A 186 5.34 5.27 -19.76
CA LYS A 186 4.63 4.79 -20.96
C LYS A 186 5.45 4.73 -22.27
N VAL A 187 6.74 5.06 -22.24
CA VAL A 187 7.67 4.78 -23.35
C VAL A 187 7.89 3.27 -23.42
N LYS A 188 7.81 2.69 -24.62
CA LYS A 188 8.03 1.25 -24.83
C LYS A 188 9.51 0.86 -24.75
N CYS A 189 9.73 -0.42 -24.43
CA CYS A 189 10.99 -1.14 -24.54
C CYS A 189 10.69 -2.60 -24.96
#